data_AF-A0A956H0A6-F1
#
_entry.id   AF-A0A956H0A6-F1
#
_cell.length_a   1.000
_cell.length_b   1.000
_cell.length_c   1.000
_cell.angle_alpha   90.00
_cell.angle_beta   90.00
_cell.angle_gamma   90.00
#
_symmetry.space_group_name_H-M   'P 1'
#
loop_
_entity.id
_entity.type
_entity.pdbx_description
1 polymer ?
#
loop_
_entity_poly.entity_id
_entity_poly.type
_entity_poly.pdbx_seq_one_letter_code
_entity_poly.pdbx_strand_id
1 'polypeptide(L)'
;MNTASKTTTDDILPSIANERTWQDAVCTLIDFYSRNELCFSSGELAKALRDGRADFRFAVTELGEFVKDLFHEGAIDYRDRHGRVSAAVQVPRRTSGRSRTPAGTEVFVYAPTPALGQAHDFEVQIPRPGFTPTALELQRFAAAAAQANAPMVASVHGDGRLCIPRRAFEELSHATGVSIRGGDTVWIDVAGDGSSVRVYLEARDGAVAHALQPDRGRVRFSAPGNLRAFQAGANFTIAVDGDALRIDLG
;
A
#
# COMPACT_ATOMS: atom_id res chain seq x y z
N MET A 1 24.59 38.86 -4.68
CA MET A 1 24.27 37.44 -4.90
C MET A 1 23.68 36.90 -3.61
N ASN A 2 22.35 36.81 -3.51
CA ASN A 2 21.69 36.19 -2.35
C ASN A 2 21.77 34.68 -2.51
N THR A 3 22.56 34.03 -1.66
CA THR A 3 22.48 32.60 -1.41
C THR A 3 21.15 32.33 -0.70
N ALA A 4 20.11 32.01 -1.47
CA ALA A 4 18.89 31.44 -0.93
C ALA A 4 19.26 30.10 -0.28
N SER A 5 19.30 30.07 1.06
CA SER A 5 19.41 28.83 1.81
C SER A 5 18.20 27.98 1.45
N LYS A 6 18.46 26.83 0.81
CA LYS A 6 17.44 25.88 0.42
C LYS A 6 16.96 25.21 1.71
N THR A 7 15.94 25.77 2.37
CA THR A 7 15.32 25.17 3.55
C THR A 7 14.85 23.78 3.15
N THR A 8 15.54 22.76 3.65
CA THR A 8 15.18 21.37 3.43
C THR A 8 13.94 21.06 4.25
N THR A 9 13.03 20.24 3.72
CA THR A 9 11.77 19.85 4.37
C THR A 9 11.98 19.30 5.80
N ASP A 10 13.17 18.76 6.08
CA ASP A 10 13.61 18.29 7.40
C ASP A 10 13.62 19.40 8.49
N ASP A 11 13.77 20.68 8.11
CA ASP A 11 13.82 21.80 9.07
C ASP A 11 12.42 22.26 9.55
N ILE A 12 11.33 21.70 8.99
CA ILE A 12 9.95 22.16 9.23
C ILE A 12 9.02 21.00 9.66
N LEU A 13 9.57 19.84 10.04
CA LEU A 13 8.72 18.74 10.50
C LEU A 13 7.99 19.11 11.82
N PRO A 14 6.74 18.65 12.01
CA PRO A 14 6.02 18.89 13.24
C PRO A 14 6.72 18.16 14.39
N SER A 15 6.61 18.70 15.61
CA SER A 15 7.14 18.01 16.78
C SER A 15 6.30 16.77 17.08
N ILE A 16 6.96 15.60 17.11
CA ILE A 16 6.38 14.32 17.55
C ILE A 16 6.83 13.93 18.97
N ALA A 17 7.40 14.89 19.72
CA ALA A 17 7.97 14.63 21.04
C ALA A 17 6.92 14.16 22.07
N ASN A 18 5.69 14.65 21.92
CA ASN A 18 4.59 14.36 22.86
C ASN A 18 3.76 13.14 22.47
N GLU A 19 4.07 12.50 21.34
CA GLU A 19 3.30 11.36 20.83
C GLU A 19 3.55 10.12 21.69
N ARG A 20 2.47 9.42 22.05
CA ARG A 20 2.54 8.28 22.96
C ARG A 20 3.02 7.02 22.26
N THR A 21 2.60 6.84 21.02
CA THR A 21 2.92 5.70 20.19
C THR A 21 3.55 6.14 18.87
N TRP A 22 4.23 5.22 18.20
CA TRP A 22 4.78 5.51 16.87
C TRP A 22 3.68 5.70 15.83
N GLN A 23 2.51 5.05 16.02
CA GLN A 23 1.35 5.20 15.15
C GLN A 23 0.80 6.64 15.22
N ASP A 24 0.63 7.19 16.43
CA ASP A 24 0.17 8.58 16.60
C ASP A 24 1.15 9.57 15.98
N ALA A 25 2.46 9.31 16.12
CA ALA A 25 3.51 10.10 15.47
C ALA A 25 3.46 10.00 13.93
N VAL A 26 3.21 8.81 13.38
CA VAL A 26 3.02 8.63 11.93
C VAL A 26 1.80 9.40 11.44
N CYS A 27 0.66 9.33 12.14
CA CYS A 27 -0.53 10.11 11.79
C CYS A 27 -0.24 11.61 11.82
N THR A 28 0.49 12.10 12.83
CA THR A 28 0.90 13.51 12.93
C THR A 28 1.77 13.95 11.76
N LEU A 29 2.72 13.11 11.34
CA LEU A 29 3.56 13.38 10.17
C LEU A 29 2.74 13.37 8.88
N ILE A 30 1.89 12.36 8.67
CA ILE A 30 1.01 12.28 7.49
C ILE A 30 0.14 13.54 7.41
N ASP A 31 -0.50 13.94 8.50
CA ASP A 31 -1.29 15.16 8.59
C ASP A 31 -0.49 16.39 8.15
N PHE A 32 0.78 16.49 8.59
CA PHE A 32 1.65 17.57 8.16
C PHE A 32 1.94 17.53 6.66
N TYR A 33 2.38 16.39 6.12
CA TYR A 33 2.66 16.25 4.69
C TYR A 33 1.40 16.58 3.85
N SER A 34 0.27 16.01 4.23
CA SER A 34 -1.01 16.17 3.54
C SER A 34 -1.58 17.59 3.58
N ARG A 35 -1.45 18.31 4.70
CA ARG A 35 -1.89 19.72 4.81
C ARG A 35 -0.98 20.71 4.08
N ASN A 36 0.26 20.33 3.81
CA ASN A 36 1.23 21.16 3.10
C ASN A 36 1.41 20.74 1.63
N GLU A 37 0.55 19.88 1.11
CA GLU A 37 0.60 19.38 -0.27
C GLU A 37 1.95 18.70 -0.63
N LEU A 38 2.59 18.05 0.35
CA LEU A 38 3.89 17.41 0.21
C LEU A 38 3.76 15.90 0.04
N CYS A 39 4.48 15.34 -0.92
CA CYS A 39 4.59 13.88 -1.07
C CYS A 39 5.34 13.25 0.11
N PHE A 40 5.04 11.98 0.39
CA PHE A 40 5.81 11.19 1.34
C PHE A 40 5.79 9.69 1.01
N SER A 41 6.73 8.97 1.56
CA SER A 41 6.83 7.52 1.55
C SER A 41 6.95 6.96 2.97
N SER A 42 6.67 5.66 3.15
CA SER A 42 6.89 5.00 4.44
C SER A 42 8.37 5.08 4.90
N GLY A 43 9.31 5.17 3.97
CA GLY A 43 10.73 5.36 4.27
C GLY A 43 11.03 6.72 4.90
N GLU A 44 10.45 7.79 4.36
CA GLU A 44 10.57 9.15 4.91
C GLU A 44 9.95 9.27 6.30
N LEU A 45 8.76 8.71 6.48
CA LEU A 45 8.11 8.64 7.79
C LEU A 45 8.97 7.86 8.80
N ALA A 46 9.52 6.71 8.39
CA ALA A 46 10.41 5.93 9.24
C ALA A 46 11.70 6.68 9.61
N LYS A 47 12.30 7.43 8.67
CA LYS A 47 13.46 8.28 8.93
C LYS A 47 13.11 9.37 9.94
N ALA A 48 12.04 10.13 9.72
CA ALA A 48 11.59 11.20 10.60
C ALA A 48 11.33 10.68 12.04
N LEU A 49 10.69 9.52 12.17
CA LEU A 49 10.49 8.86 13.47
C LEU A 49 11.82 8.50 14.14
N ARG A 50 12.79 7.95 13.39
CA ARG A 50 14.09 7.56 13.94
C ARG A 50 14.91 8.76 14.40
N ASP A 51 14.86 9.85 13.66
CA ASP A 51 15.59 11.07 13.99
C ASP A 51 14.94 11.82 15.17
N GLY A 52 13.61 11.89 15.23
CA GLY A 52 12.89 12.62 16.29
C GLY A 52 12.61 11.82 17.57
N ARG A 53 12.41 10.49 17.46
CA ARG A 53 11.99 9.58 18.54
C ARG A 53 12.66 8.22 18.41
N ALA A 54 13.97 8.19 18.64
CA ALA A 54 14.78 6.96 18.55
C ALA A 54 14.32 5.83 19.51
N ASP A 55 13.55 6.17 20.55
CA ASP A 55 12.95 5.27 21.53
C ASP A 55 11.77 4.45 20.97
N PHE A 56 11.13 4.89 19.89
CA PHE A 56 10.01 4.15 19.31
C PHE A 56 10.42 2.80 18.72
N ARG A 57 9.70 1.75 19.11
CA ARG A 57 10.00 0.36 18.74
C ARG A 57 9.04 -0.12 17.64
N PHE A 58 9.48 -0.03 16.40
CA PHE A 58 8.72 -0.45 15.21
C PHE A 58 9.63 -1.09 14.15
N ALA A 59 9.07 -1.95 13.31
CA ALA A 59 9.67 -2.34 12.04
C ALA A 59 9.24 -1.41 10.91
N VAL A 60 10.14 -1.13 9.95
CA VAL A 60 9.80 -0.31 8.78
C VAL A 60 8.69 -0.96 7.96
N THR A 61 8.69 -2.30 7.84
CA THR A 61 7.61 -3.05 7.17
C THR A 61 6.26 -2.88 7.88
N GLU A 62 6.26 -2.94 9.22
CA GLU A 62 5.05 -2.75 10.04
C GLU A 62 4.48 -1.33 9.89
N LEU A 63 5.36 -0.32 9.88
CA LEU A 63 4.97 1.06 9.57
C LEU A 63 4.40 1.16 8.15
N GLY A 64 5.05 0.53 7.17
CA GLY A 64 4.59 0.51 5.78
C GLY A 64 3.16 -0.04 5.65
N GLU A 65 2.88 -1.18 6.29
CA GLU A 65 1.54 -1.79 6.34
C GLU A 65 0.51 -0.90 7.06
N PHE A 66 0.91 -0.22 8.14
CA PHE A 66 0.02 0.73 8.82
C PHE A 66 -0.38 1.92 7.92
N VAL A 67 0.58 2.55 7.23
CA VAL A 67 0.29 3.66 6.30
C VAL A 67 -0.58 3.19 5.13
N LYS A 68 -0.30 1.98 4.66
CA LYS A 68 -1.11 1.26 3.68
C LYS A 68 -2.55 1.07 4.15
N ASP A 69 -2.80 0.66 5.39
CA ASP A 69 -4.15 0.54 5.93
C ASP A 69 -4.86 1.89 5.97
N LEU A 70 -4.21 2.94 6.49
CA LEU A 70 -4.76 4.30 6.49
C LEU A 70 -5.15 4.79 5.08
N PHE A 71 -4.34 4.51 4.06
CA PHE A 71 -4.66 4.89 2.68
C PHE A 71 -5.94 4.21 2.17
N HIS A 72 -6.07 2.91 2.38
CA HIS A 72 -7.23 2.16 1.88
C HIS A 72 -8.51 2.48 2.63
N GLU A 73 -8.41 2.78 3.93
CA GLU A 73 -9.52 3.28 4.76
C GLU A 73 -9.94 4.71 4.37
N GLY A 74 -9.21 5.37 3.46
CA GLY A 74 -9.49 6.74 3.03
C GLY A 74 -9.07 7.80 4.05
N ALA A 75 -8.19 7.47 5.00
CA ALA A 75 -7.74 8.39 6.04
C ALA A 75 -6.65 9.37 5.56
N ILE A 76 -6.09 9.17 4.36
CA ILE A 76 -5.04 10.02 3.79
C ILE A 76 -5.62 10.89 2.67
N ASP A 77 -5.86 12.16 2.98
CA ASP A 77 -6.37 13.16 2.05
C ASP A 77 -5.50 14.42 2.05
N TYR A 78 -5.29 15.00 0.87
CA TYR A 78 -4.59 16.26 0.71
C TYR A 78 -5.55 17.44 0.79
N ARG A 79 -5.07 18.55 1.38
CA ARG A 79 -5.82 19.80 1.44
C ARG A 79 -5.06 20.88 0.69
N ASP A 80 -5.68 21.43 -0.35
CA ASP A 80 -5.07 22.52 -1.10
C ASP A 80 -5.11 23.84 -0.29
N ARG A 81 -4.36 24.84 -0.75
CA ARG A 81 -4.37 26.20 -0.17
C ARG A 81 -5.74 26.88 -0.12
N HIS A 82 -6.74 26.36 -0.84
CA HIS A 82 -8.12 26.84 -0.86
C HIS A 82 -9.05 26.02 0.06
N GLY A 83 -8.49 25.07 0.82
CA GLY A 83 -9.22 24.18 1.72
C GLY A 83 -9.98 23.06 1.01
N ARG A 84 -9.75 22.84 -0.29
CA ARG A 84 -10.36 21.72 -1.01
C ARG A 84 -9.64 20.44 -0.61
N VAL A 85 -10.44 19.42 -0.31
CA VAL A 85 -9.95 18.09 0.06
C VAL A 85 -9.95 17.22 -1.19
N SER A 86 -8.82 16.58 -1.47
CA SER A 86 -8.69 15.57 -2.52
C SER A 86 -8.08 14.31 -1.94
N ALA A 87 -8.62 13.16 -2.38
CA ALA A 87 -8.03 11.86 -2.09
C ALA A 87 -6.54 11.84 -2.50
N ALA A 88 -5.67 11.38 -1.60
CA ALA A 88 -4.29 11.07 -1.99
C ALA A 88 -4.26 9.99 -3.09
N VAL A 89 -3.24 10.05 -3.93
CA VAL A 89 -2.90 8.93 -4.80
C VAL A 89 -1.76 8.13 -4.18
N GLN A 90 -1.78 6.82 -4.40
CA GLN A 90 -0.68 5.93 -4.10
C GLN A 90 0.03 5.62 -5.41
N VAL A 91 1.28 6.06 -5.54
CA VAL A 91 2.11 5.89 -6.73
C VAL A 91 3.09 4.74 -6.50
N PRO A 92 2.97 3.62 -7.23
CA PRO A 92 3.90 2.49 -7.14
C PRO A 92 5.28 2.89 -7.65
N ARG A 93 6.31 2.57 -6.86
CA ARG A 93 7.73 2.79 -7.20
C ARG A 93 8.54 1.53 -6.89
N ARG A 94 9.72 1.43 -7.49
CA ARG A 94 10.72 0.40 -7.20
C ARG A 94 12.01 1.05 -6.77
N THR A 95 12.59 0.58 -5.68
CA THR A 95 13.89 1.06 -5.19
C THR A 95 15.01 0.70 -6.16
N SER A 96 15.99 1.58 -6.28
CA SER A 96 17.27 1.37 -6.95
C SER A 96 18.34 0.81 -6.01
N GLY A 97 18.08 0.78 -4.71
CA GLY A 97 18.98 0.20 -3.71
C GLY A 97 20.02 1.20 -3.18
N ARG A 98 19.71 2.50 -3.22
CA ARG A 98 20.62 3.56 -2.74
C ARG A 98 20.73 3.62 -1.22
N SER A 99 19.75 3.07 -0.51
CA SER A 99 19.69 3.04 0.94
C SER A 99 19.87 1.62 1.49
N ARG A 100 19.34 1.36 2.70
CA ARG A 100 19.31 0.03 3.30
C ARG A 100 18.25 -0.89 2.69
N THR A 101 17.34 -0.36 1.89
CA THR A 101 16.30 -1.15 1.22
C THR A 101 16.90 -1.78 -0.04
N PRO A 102 16.82 -3.12 -0.24
CA PRO A 102 17.35 -3.78 -1.42
C PRO A 102 16.78 -3.20 -2.73
N ALA A 103 17.56 -3.22 -3.81
CA ALA A 103 17.08 -2.83 -5.14
C ALA A 103 15.92 -3.73 -5.60
N GLY A 104 14.98 -3.14 -6.34
CA GLY A 104 13.78 -3.82 -6.84
C GLY A 104 12.66 -3.97 -5.83
N THR A 105 12.86 -3.54 -4.57
CA THR A 105 11.81 -3.55 -3.54
C THR A 105 10.68 -2.61 -3.96
N GLU A 106 9.47 -3.13 -3.92
CA GLU A 106 8.25 -2.38 -4.20
C GLU A 106 7.87 -1.49 -3.02
N VAL A 107 7.64 -0.22 -3.30
CA VAL A 107 7.23 0.78 -2.32
C VAL A 107 6.21 1.72 -2.93
N PHE A 108 5.47 2.40 -2.06
CA PHE A 108 4.49 3.39 -2.47
C PHE A 108 4.89 4.79 -2.02
N VAL A 109 4.70 5.75 -2.93
CA VAL A 109 4.73 7.19 -2.63
C VAL A 109 3.31 7.70 -2.59
N TYR A 110 2.93 8.36 -1.50
CA TYR A 110 1.64 9.01 -1.34
C TYR A 110 1.78 10.47 -1.77
N ALA A 111 0.89 10.92 -2.67
CA ALA A 111 1.01 12.23 -3.30
C ALA A 111 -0.36 12.87 -3.58
N PRO A 112 -0.43 14.21 -3.80
CA PRO A 112 -1.66 14.86 -4.24
C PRO A 112 -2.05 14.47 -5.67
N THR A 113 -1.06 14.20 -6.53
CA THR A 113 -1.27 13.80 -7.93
C THR A 113 -0.25 12.75 -8.36
N PRO A 114 -0.56 11.93 -9.39
CA PRO A 114 0.36 10.91 -9.88
C PRO A 114 1.69 11.48 -10.37
N ALA A 115 1.64 12.64 -11.05
CA ALA A 115 2.84 13.31 -11.56
C ALA A 115 3.81 13.73 -10.44
N LEU A 116 3.28 14.27 -9.34
CA LEU A 116 4.10 14.64 -8.18
C LEU A 116 4.69 13.41 -7.49
N GLY A 117 3.90 12.34 -7.31
CA GLY A 117 4.40 11.11 -6.70
C GLY A 117 5.47 10.40 -7.55
N GLN A 118 5.39 10.49 -8.88
CA GLN A 118 6.40 9.95 -9.78
C GLN A 118 7.70 10.77 -9.77
N ALA A 119 7.60 12.09 -9.64
CA ALA A 119 8.76 12.99 -9.59
C ALA A 119 9.45 13.00 -8.21
N HIS A 120 8.75 12.59 -7.16
CA HIS A 120 9.26 12.60 -5.78
C HIS A 120 10.45 11.65 -5.60
N ASP A 121 11.46 12.12 -4.86
CA ASP A 121 12.57 11.29 -4.39
C ASP A 121 12.16 10.63 -3.08
N PHE A 122 12.18 9.31 -3.05
CA PHE A 122 11.61 8.51 -1.96
C PHE A 122 12.65 7.60 -1.29
N GLU A 123 13.82 7.42 -1.91
CA GLU A 123 14.86 6.55 -1.34
C GLU A 123 15.69 7.30 -0.31
N VAL A 124 15.22 7.28 0.93
CA VAL A 124 15.91 7.89 2.05
C VAL A 124 16.75 6.88 2.84
N GLN A 125 17.83 7.38 3.43
CA GLN A 125 18.63 6.61 4.37
C GLN A 125 17.94 6.59 5.74
N ILE A 126 17.32 5.46 6.09
CA ILE A 126 16.69 5.27 7.40
C ILE A 126 17.77 4.91 8.45
N PRO A 127 17.94 5.73 9.51
CA PRO A 127 18.86 5.41 10.60
C PRO A 127 18.58 4.04 11.22
N ARG A 128 19.62 3.43 11.79
CA ARG A 128 19.42 2.21 12.59
C ARG A 128 18.60 2.56 13.84
N PRO A 129 17.78 1.63 14.34
CA PRO A 129 17.14 1.81 15.64
C PRO A 129 18.20 2.13 16.70
N GLY A 130 17.89 3.08 17.60
CA GLY A 130 18.76 3.42 18.74
C GLY A 130 18.78 2.34 19.84
N PHE A 131 18.19 1.18 19.58
CA PHE A 131 18.07 0.05 20.49
C PHE A 131 18.44 -1.26 19.78
N THR A 132 18.84 -2.25 20.56
CA THR A 132 18.99 -3.63 20.07
C THR A 132 17.64 -4.33 20.17
N PRO A 133 17.06 -4.80 19.05
CA PRO A 133 15.81 -5.55 19.09
C PRO A 133 15.95 -6.83 19.94
N THR A 134 14.91 -7.13 20.72
CA THR A 134 14.81 -8.41 21.44
C THR A 134 14.60 -9.57 20.47
N ALA A 135 14.84 -10.81 20.92
CA ALA A 135 14.60 -12.00 20.10
C ALA A 135 13.15 -12.08 19.58
N LEU A 136 12.17 -11.70 20.42
CA LEU A 136 10.76 -11.66 20.03
C LEU A 136 10.49 -10.62 18.93
N GLU A 137 11.11 -9.45 19.02
CA GLU A 137 10.98 -8.41 17.98
C GLU A 137 11.65 -8.84 16.68
N LEU A 138 12.83 -9.47 16.74
CA LEU A 138 13.47 -10.03 15.55
C LEU A 138 12.59 -11.06 14.86
N GLN A 139 11.95 -11.95 15.63
CA GLN A 139 11.00 -12.92 15.09
C GLN A 139 9.78 -12.23 14.47
N ARG A 140 9.22 -11.21 15.11
CA ARG A 140 8.11 -10.41 14.58
C ARG A 140 8.49 -9.73 13.27
N PHE A 141 9.67 -9.13 13.21
CA PHE A 141 10.16 -8.42 12.03
C PHE A 141 10.44 -9.38 10.88
N ALA A 142 11.02 -10.55 11.17
CA ALA A 142 11.22 -11.61 10.19
C ALA A 142 9.89 -12.16 9.64
N ALA A 143 8.89 -12.34 10.51
CA ALA A 143 7.57 -12.79 10.10
C ALA A 143 6.88 -11.78 9.16
N ALA A 144 6.95 -10.48 9.46
CA ALA A 144 6.42 -9.44 8.59
C ALA A 144 7.11 -9.44 7.20
N ALA A 145 8.44 -9.60 7.16
CA ALA A 145 9.18 -9.71 5.91
C ALA A 145 8.85 -10.99 5.13
N ALA A 146 8.63 -12.12 5.81
CA ALA A 146 8.22 -13.36 5.17
C ALA A 146 6.81 -13.26 4.57
N GLN A 147 5.89 -12.59 5.27
CA GLN A 147 4.52 -12.36 4.80
C GLN A 147 4.48 -11.50 3.53
N ALA A 148 5.37 -10.52 3.42
CA ALA A 148 5.54 -9.71 2.21
C ALA A 148 6.04 -10.53 1.00
N ASN A 149 6.57 -11.75 1.19
CA ASN A 149 7.05 -12.63 0.12
C ASN A 149 6.18 -13.89 -0.08
N ALA A 150 5.12 -14.07 0.71
CA ALA A 150 4.27 -15.24 0.63
C ALA A 150 3.54 -15.33 -0.74
N PRO A 151 3.22 -16.52 -1.26
CA PRO A 151 2.39 -16.64 -2.45
C PRO A 151 1.05 -15.93 -2.29
N MET A 152 0.58 -15.28 -3.36
CA MET A 152 -0.76 -14.69 -3.39
C MET A 152 -1.79 -15.81 -3.62
N VAL A 153 -2.71 -15.96 -2.68
CA VAL A 153 -3.71 -17.03 -2.70
C VAL A 153 -5.10 -16.43 -2.52
N ALA A 154 -6.01 -16.75 -3.43
CA ALA A 154 -7.43 -16.49 -3.29
C ALA A 154 -8.06 -17.66 -2.53
N SER A 155 -8.89 -17.37 -1.53
CA SER A 155 -9.50 -18.40 -0.67
C SER A 155 -11.02 -18.33 -0.72
N VAL A 156 -11.68 -19.48 -0.71
CA VAL A 156 -13.15 -19.56 -0.73
C VAL A 156 -13.67 -19.67 0.70
N HIS A 157 -14.47 -18.70 1.12
CA HIS A 157 -15.10 -18.69 2.44
C HIS A 157 -16.17 -19.80 2.58
N GLY A 158 -16.61 -20.05 3.81
CA GLY A 158 -17.67 -21.03 4.11
C GLY A 158 -19.01 -20.73 3.44
N ASP A 159 -19.23 -19.49 3.00
CA ASP A 159 -20.41 -19.03 2.25
C ASP A 159 -20.26 -19.19 0.72
N GLY A 160 -19.16 -19.80 0.25
CA GLY A 160 -18.91 -20.03 -1.17
C GLY A 160 -18.43 -18.80 -1.95
N ARG A 161 -18.05 -17.70 -1.27
CA ARG A 161 -17.46 -16.53 -1.94
C ARG A 161 -15.95 -16.63 -2.04
N LEU A 162 -15.41 -16.32 -3.22
CA LEU A 162 -13.98 -16.22 -3.44
C LEU A 162 -13.46 -14.89 -2.91
N CYS A 163 -12.46 -14.93 -2.02
CA CYS A 163 -11.80 -13.77 -1.44
C CYS A 163 -10.43 -13.57 -2.07
N ILE A 164 -10.22 -12.43 -2.70
CA ILE A 164 -8.92 -12.01 -3.22
C ILE A 164 -8.25 -11.10 -2.19
N PRO A 165 -7.02 -11.39 -1.78
CA PRO A 165 -6.33 -10.59 -0.77
C PRO A 165 -5.90 -9.24 -1.34
N ARG A 166 -5.85 -8.24 -0.46
CA ARG A 166 -5.37 -6.88 -0.72
C ARG A 166 -4.07 -6.83 -1.51
N ARG A 167 -3.09 -7.64 -1.10
CA ARG A 167 -1.77 -7.71 -1.74
C ARG A 167 -1.84 -7.99 -3.24
N ALA A 168 -2.81 -8.79 -3.69
CA ALA A 168 -2.97 -9.05 -5.12
C ALA A 168 -3.28 -7.76 -5.89
N PHE A 169 -4.11 -6.89 -5.33
CA PHE A 169 -4.41 -5.58 -5.93
C PHE A 169 -3.24 -4.61 -5.85
N GLU A 170 -2.43 -4.67 -4.79
CA GLU A 170 -1.20 -3.88 -4.69
C GLU A 170 -0.20 -4.27 -5.80
N GLU A 171 -0.02 -5.57 -6.04
CA GLU A 171 0.87 -6.08 -7.08
C GLU A 171 0.33 -5.74 -8.49
N LEU A 172 -0.99 -5.79 -8.69
CA LEU A 172 -1.62 -5.34 -9.92
C LEU A 172 -1.49 -3.81 -10.11
N SER A 173 -1.61 -3.03 -9.04
CA SER A 173 -1.36 -1.59 -9.05
C SER A 173 0.09 -1.30 -9.44
N HIS A 174 1.06 -2.06 -8.91
CA HIS A 174 2.45 -1.98 -9.31
C HIS A 174 2.68 -2.28 -10.80
N ALA A 175 1.99 -3.29 -11.34
CA ALA A 175 2.13 -3.67 -12.75
C ALA A 175 1.50 -2.65 -13.71
N THR A 176 0.39 -2.02 -13.31
CA THR A 176 -0.41 -1.13 -14.17
C THR A 176 -0.15 0.36 -13.95
N GLY A 177 0.37 0.75 -12.78
CA GLY A 177 0.47 2.14 -12.34
C GLY A 177 -0.86 2.75 -11.88
N VAL A 178 -1.96 1.99 -11.90
CA VAL A 178 -3.29 2.46 -11.51
C VAL A 178 -3.42 2.41 -9.99
N SER A 179 -3.72 3.55 -9.37
CA SER A 179 -3.92 3.64 -7.92
C SER A 179 -5.26 3.04 -7.52
N ILE A 180 -5.33 2.40 -6.35
CA ILE A 180 -6.53 1.70 -5.89
C ILE A 180 -6.73 1.83 -4.38
N ARG A 181 -7.94 2.17 -3.94
CA ARG A 181 -8.35 2.36 -2.54
C ARG A 181 -9.46 1.41 -2.12
N GLY A 182 -9.74 1.34 -0.82
CA GLY A 182 -10.96 0.69 -0.34
C GLY A 182 -12.19 1.39 -0.91
N GLY A 183 -13.21 0.62 -1.29
CA GLY A 183 -14.42 1.13 -1.93
C GLY A 183 -14.33 1.32 -3.45
N ASP A 184 -13.13 1.34 -4.03
CA ASP A 184 -12.97 1.44 -5.49
C ASP A 184 -13.58 0.23 -6.21
N THR A 185 -13.96 0.44 -7.47
CA THR A 185 -14.51 -0.62 -8.32
C THR A 185 -13.40 -1.37 -9.03
N VAL A 186 -13.45 -2.70 -8.96
CA VAL A 186 -12.66 -3.62 -9.79
C VAL A 186 -13.58 -4.36 -10.74
N TRP A 187 -13.00 -4.88 -11.81
CA TRP A 187 -13.77 -5.51 -12.90
C TRP A 187 -13.36 -6.97 -13.02
N ILE A 188 -14.33 -7.87 -12.94
CA ILE A 188 -14.11 -9.31 -12.90
C ILE A 188 -14.66 -9.94 -14.18
N ASP A 189 -13.80 -10.65 -14.90
CA ASP A 189 -14.16 -11.44 -16.07
C ASP A 189 -13.85 -12.92 -15.81
N VAL A 190 -14.54 -13.79 -16.53
CA VAL A 190 -14.33 -15.23 -16.49
C VAL A 190 -13.93 -15.68 -17.90
N ALA A 191 -12.83 -16.42 -18.00
CA ALA A 191 -12.42 -17.02 -19.26
C ALA A 191 -13.57 -17.83 -19.87
N GLY A 192 -13.73 -17.82 -21.20
CA GLY A 192 -14.87 -18.44 -21.86
C GLY A 192 -15.04 -19.95 -21.61
N ASP A 193 -13.96 -20.65 -21.21
CA ASP A 193 -13.97 -22.06 -20.81
C ASP A 193 -14.20 -22.28 -19.30
N GLY A 194 -14.32 -21.20 -18.52
CA GLY A 194 -14.48 -21.23 -17.06
C GLY A 194 -13.22 -21.65 -16.29
N SER A 195 -12.07 -21.74 -16.94
CA SER A 195 -10.83 -22.24 -16.32
C SER A 195 -10.15 -21.24 -15.39
N SER A 196 -10.44 -19.95 -15.56
CA SER A 196 -9.81 -18.88 -14.79
C SER A 196 -10.72 -17.67 -14.62
N VAL A 197 -10.46 -16.94 -13.54
CA VAL A 197 -11.00 -15.60 -13.29
C VAL A 197 -9.92 -14.56 -13.58
N ARG A 198 -10.28 -13.50 -14.29
CA ARG A 198 -9.44 -12.33 -14.51
C ARG A 198 -10.01 -11.12 -13.75
N VAL A 199 -9.13 -10.36 -13.10
CA VAL A 199 -9.52 -9.14 -12.38
C VAL A 199 -8.70 -7.96 -12.84
N TYR A 200 -9.39 -6.87 -13.17
CA TYR A 200 -8.83 -5.64 -13.72
C TYR A 200 -9.11 -4.45 -12.81
N LEU A 201 -8.23 -3.45 -12.83
CA LEU A 201 -8.43 -2.18 -12.12
C LEU A 201 -9.24 -1.17 -12.94
N GLU A 202 -9.37 -1.39 -14.24
CA GLU A 202 -10.12 -0.54 -15.16
C GLU A 202 -11.20 -1.35 -15.89
N ALA A 203 -12.23 -0.66 -16.38
CA ALA A 203 -13.37 -1.30 -17.03
C ALA A 203 -12.95 -2.07 -18.29
N ARG A 204 -13.55 -3.25 -18.48
CA ARG A 204 -13.34 -4.11 -19.65
C ARG A 204 -14.68 -4.61 -20.18
N ASP A 205 -14.76 -4.78 -21.48
CA ASP A 205 -15.93 -5.36 -22.13
C ASP A 205 -16.18 -6.77 -21.60
N GLY A 206 -17.43 -7.04 -21.19
CA GLY A 206 -17.84 -8.33 -20.63
C GLY A 206 -17.52 -8.52 -19.14
N ALA A 207 -16.67 -7.68 -18.54
CA ALA A 207 -16.35 -7.76 -17.12
C ALA A 207 -17.47 -7.16 -16.24
N VAL A 208 -17.65 -7.74 -15.06
CA VAL A 208 -18.65 -7.32 -14.06
C VAL A 208 -17.97 -6.45 -12.99
N ALA A 209 -18.61 -5.33 -12.65
CA ALA A 209 -18.12 -4.43 -11.61
C ALA A 209 -18.34 -5.03 -10.20
N HIS A 210 -17.30 -4.96 -9.38
CA HIS A 210 -17.33 -5.31 -7.95
C HIS A 210 -16.63 -4.23 -7.13
N ALA A 211 -17.22 -3.84 -6.00
CA ALA A 211 -16.56 -2.90 -5.10
C ALA A 211 -15.56 -3.62 -4.19
N LEU A 212 -14.40 -2.99 -3.96
CA LEU A 212 -13.50 -3.36 -2.89
C LEU A 212 -14.13 -3.06 -1.53
N GLN A 213 -13.82 -3.92 -0.56
CA GLN A 213 -14.15 -3.69 0.84
C GLN A 213 -13.46 -2.40 1.32
N PRO A 214 -14.22 -1.45 1.90
CA PRO A 214 -13.68 -0.15 2.31
C PRO A 214 -12.53 -0.23 3.32
N ASP A 215 -12.55 -1.22 4.21
CA ASP A 215 -11.62 -1.32 5.33
C ASP A 215 -10.28 -1.98 4.97
N ARG A 216 -10.23 -2.79 3.91
CA ARG A 216 -9.07 -3.67 3.65
C ARG A 216 -8.65 -3.80 2.20
N GLY A 217 -9.33 -3.15 1.25
CA GLY A 217 -8.99 -3.26 -0.17
C GLY A 217 -9.07 -4.70 -0.69
N ARG A 218 -10.02 -5.49 -0.20
CA ARG A 218 -10.25 -6.89 -0.61
C ARG A 218 -11.52 -6.98 -1.44
N VAL A 219 -11.67 -7.98 -2.28
CA VAL A 219 -12.97 -8.31 -2.90
C VAL A 219 -13.43 -9.69 -2.46
N ARG A 220 -14.75 -9.81 -2.24
CA ARG A 220 -15.43 -11.08 -2.06
C ARG A 220 -16.60 -11.13 -3.04
N PHE A 221 -16.66 -12.17 -3.85
CA PHE A 221 -17.74 -12.33 -4.82
C PHE A 221 -18.14 -13.80 -4.96
N SER A 222 -19.41 -14.01 -5.30
CA SER A 222 -19.95 -15.32 -5.66
C SER A 222 -19.57 -15.66 -7.10
N ALA A 223 -19.51 -16.95 -7.42
CA ALA A 223 -19.26 -17.40 -8.79
C ALA A 223 -20.21 -16.70 -9.78
N PRO A 224 -19.69 -16.01 -10.80
CA PRO A 224 -20.49 -15.48 -11.90
C PRO A 224 -21.35 -16.57 -12.55
N GLY A 225 -22.47 -16.20 -13.19
CA GLY A 225 -23.50 -17.16 -13.64
C GLY A 225 -23.04 -18.22 -14.63
N ASN A 226 -21.90 -18.01 -15.30
CA ASN A 226 -21.24 -18.95 -16.22
C ASN A 226 -20.23 -19.89 -15.54
N LEU A 227 -19.98 -19.75 -14.23
CA LEU A 227 -19.11 -20.62 -13.45
C LEU A 227 -19.89 -21.51 -12.49
N ARG A 228 -19.35 -22.71 -12.25
CA ARG A 228 -19.78 -23.53 -11.12
C ARG A 228 -19.50 -22.77 -9.82
N ALA A 229 -20.40 -22.91 -8.84
CA ALA A 229 -20.19 -22.35 -7.51
C ALA A 229 -18.84 -22.79 -6.92
N PHE A 230 -18.14 -21.84 -6.30
CA PHE A 230 -16.85 -22.11 -5.65
C PHE A 230 -17.02 -23.07 -4.48
N GLN A 231 -16.12 -24.03 -4.35
CA GLN A 231 -16.13 -24.97 -3.24
C GLN A 231 -15.56 -24.30 -1.98
N ALA A 232 -16.34 -24.29 -0.90
CA ALA A 232 -15.90 -23.75 0.39
C ALA A 232 -14.58 -24.40 0.85
N GLY A 233 -13.64 -23.57 1.30
CA GLY A 233 -12.30 -23.99 1.73
C GLY A 233 -11.29 -24.20 0.59
N ALA A 234 -11.68 -24.08 -0.68
CA ALA A 234 -10.75 -24.13 -1.79
C ALA A 234 -9.79 -22.92 -1.78
N ASN A 235 -8.58 -23.13 -2.31
CA ASN A 235 -7.54 -22.13 -2.44
C ASN A 235 -7.01 -22.14 -3.87
N PHE A 236 -6.83 -20.96 -4.45
CA PHE A 236 -6.36 -20.80 -5.82
C PHE A 236 -5.16 -19.84 -5.85
N THR A 237 -4.15 -20.19 -6.64
CA THR A 237 -2.99 -19.34 -6.85
C THR A 237 -3.38 -18.11 -7.67
N ILE A 238 -2.80 -16.97 -7.34
CA ILE A 238 -2.98 -15.73 -8.09
C ILE A 238 -1.66 -15.38 -8.78
N ALA A 239 -1.73 -15.06 -10.06
CA ALA A 239 -0.63 -14.49 -10.83
C ALA A 239 -1.01 -13.10 -11.36
N VAL A 240 -0.04 -12.21 -11.49
CA VAL A 240 -0.20 -10.99 -12.29
C VAL A 240 0.13 -11.35 -13.73
N ASP A 241 -0.82 -11.16 -14.64
CA ASP A 241 -0.71 -11.44 -16.07
C ASP A 241 -1.03 -10.16 -16.86
N GLY A 242 0.02 -9.39 -17.15
CA GLY A 242 -0.10 -8.09 -17.82
C GLY A 242 -0.85 -7.07 -16.96
N ASP A 243 -2.04 -6.69 -17.42
CA ASP A 243 -2.93 -5.71 -16.78
C ASP A 243 -4.05 -6.34 -15.95
N ALA A 244 -3.95 -7.64 -15.65
CA ALA A 244 -4.94 -8.37 -14.87
C ALA A 244 -4.30 -9.25 -13.80
N LEU A 245 -5.06 -9.53 -12.74
CA LEU A 245 -4.84 -10.72 -11.92
C LEU A 245 -5.49 -11.92 -12.60
N ARG A 246 -4.79 -13.04 -12.63
CA ARG A 246 -5.29 -14.33 -13.08
C ARG A 246 -5.39 -15.30 -11.91
N ILE A 247 -6.55 -15.91 -11.74
CA ILE A 247 -6.83 -16.92 -10.72
C ILE A 247 -7.23 -18.20 -11.45
N ASP A 248 -6.38 -19.22 -11.38
CA ASP A 248 -6.62 -20.51 -12.02
C ASP A 248 -7.57 -21.36 -11.16
N LEU A 249 -8.70 -21.80 -11.72
CA LEU A 249 -9.76 -22.49 -10.98
C LEU A 249 -9.64 -24.03 -10.97
N GLY A 250 -8.82 -24.60 -11.87
CA GLY A 250 -8.55 -26.05 -11.93
C GLY A 250 -9.66 -26.90 -12.56
#